data_AF-A0A8T6ND25-F1
#
_entry.id   AF-A0A8T6ND25-F1
#
_cell.length_a   1.000
_cell.length_b   1.000
_cell.length_c   1.000
_cell.angle_alpha   90.00
_cell.angle_beta   90.00
_cell.angle_gamma   90.00
#
_symmetry.space_group_name_H-M   'P 1'
#
loop_
_entity.id
_entity.type
_entity.pdbx_description
1 polymer ?
#
loop_
_entity_poly.entity_id
_entity_poly.type
_entity_poly.pdbx_seq_one_letter_code
_entity_poly.pdbx_strand_id
1 'polypeptide(L)'
;MLTFDLSTTILEAQILKKPVISISLKDYGFGESEIFRTNACISADIEELEQILNKILTDDSYRNNIIKNGDSFVDGYLSNKGKSTKEILAFLKQF
;
A
#
# COMPACT_ATOMS: atom_id res chain seq x y z
N MET A 1 -6.36 6.02 4.97
CA MET A 1 -5.08 6.63 5.39
C MET A 1 -4.60 7.53 4.27
N LEU A 2 -4.05 8.69 4.59
CA LEU A 2 -3.42 9.60 3.63
C LEU A 2 -1.90 9.54 3.83
N THR A 3 -1.15 9.57 2.74
CA THR A 3 0.32 9.62 2.73
C THR A 3 0.81 10.40 1.52
N PHE A 4 2.11 10.67 1.48
CA PHE A 4 2.76 11.33 0.36
C PHE A 4 3.76 10.38 -0.29
N ASP A 5 3.66 10.24 -1.60
CA ASP A 5 4.49 9.34 -2.42
C ASP A 5 4.60 7.92 -1.80
N LEU A 6 5.67 7.19 -2.13
CA LEU A 6 5.91 5.86 -1.60
C LEU A 6 6.39 5.93 -0.13
N SER A 7 5.66 5.27 0.77
CA SER A 7 5.99 5.22 2.20
C SER A 7 5.72 3.84 2.78
N THR A 8 6.51 3.42 3.78
CA THR A 8 6.27 2.18 4.54
C THR A 8 4.91 2.19 5.22
N THR A 9 4.38 3.37 5.51
CA THR A 9 3.04 3.56 6.08
C THR A 9 1.91 3.00 5.21
N ILE A 10 2.13 2.89 3.89
CA ILE A 10 1.18 2.24 2.98
C ILE A 10 1.03 0.75 3.35
N LEU A 11 2.15 0.05 3.53
CA LEU A 11 2.16 -1.37 3.92
C LEU A 11 1.51 -1.58 5.28
N GLU A 12 1.80 -0.71 6.25
CA GLU A 12 1.20 -0.77 7.59
C GLU A 12 -0.32 -0.64 7.54
N ALA A 13 -0.85 0.31 6.76
CA ALA A 13 -2.29 0.47 6.59
C ALA A 13 -2.93 -0.70 5.85
N GLN A 14 -2.28 -1.24 4.82
CA GLN A 14 -2.76 -2.42 4.09
C GLN A 14 -2.82 -3.65 5.02
N ILE A 15 -1.79 -3.88 5.85
CA ILE A 15 -1.81 -4.93 6.88
C ILE A 15 -2.99 -4.77 7.84
N LEU A 16 -3.34 -3.53 8.19
CA LEU A 16 -4.50 -3.18 9.02
C LEU A 16 -5.82 -3.13 8.26
N LYS A 17 -5.84 -3.56 6.99
CA LYS A 17 -7.03 -3.55 6.11
C LYS A 17 -7.67 -2.16 5.98
N LYS A 18 -6.85 -1.11 5.98
CA LYS A 18 -7.29 0.28 5.77
C LYS A 18 -6.97 0.71 4.33
N PRO A 19 -7.92 1.36 3.63
CA PRO A 19 -7.64 1.93 2.32
C PRO A 19 -6.61 3.05 2.43
N VAL A 20 -5.76 3.19 1.40
CA VAL A 20 -4.66 4.16 1.37
C VAL A 20 -4.73 5.00 0.11
N ILE A 21 -4.68 6.32 0.30
CA ILE A 21 -4.49 7.31 -0.76
C ILE A 21 -3.10 7.91 -0.57
N SER A 22 -2.29 7.85 -1.62
CA SER A 22 -1.00 8.49 -1.75
C SER A 22 -1.15 9.71 -2.63
N ILE A 23 -0.85 10.89 -2.09
CA ILE A 23 -0.78 12.11 -2.89
C ILE A 23 0.60 12.19 -3.54
N SER A 24 0.62 12.29 -4.86
CA SER A 24 1.84 12.45 -5.66
C SER A 24 2.35 13.89 -5.52
N LEU A 25 3.57 14.08 -5.01
CA LEU A 25 4.13 15.42 -4.84
C LEU A 25 4.90 15.88 -6.07
N LYS A 26 5.66 14.97 -6.69
CA LYS A 26 6.41 15.20 -7.92
C LYS A 26 6.88 13.88 -8.51
N ASP A 27 7.14 13.88 -9.82
CA ASP A 27 7.85 12.78 -10.46
C ASP A 27 9.35 12.87 -10.13
N TYR A 28 9.88 11.82 -9.49
CA TYR A 28 11.30 11.69 -9.16
C TYR A 28 12.10 10.94 -10.24
N GLY A 29 11.45 10.47 -11.31
CA GLY A 29 12.09 9.71 -12.40
C GLY A 29 12.35 8.24 -12.06
N PHE A 30 11.72 7.69 -11.01
CA PHE A 30 11.85 6.28 -10.61
C PHE A 30 10.90 5.33 -11.35
N GLY A 31 10.01 5.88 -12.19
CA GLY A 31 8.92 5.13 -12.81
C GLY A 31 7.81 4.79 -11.82
N GLU A 32 6.81 4.07 -12.31
CA GLU A 32 5.65 3.70 -11.52
C GLU A 32 5.94 2.46 -10.63
N SER A 33 5.75 2.62 -9.32
CA SER A 33 5.86 1.51 -8.37
C SER A 33 4.74 0.49 -8.57
N GLU A 34 5.06 -0.80 -8.38
CA GLU A 34 4.10 -1.90 -8.52
C GLU A 34 2.87 -1.76 -7.60
N ILE A 35 3.03 -1.10 -6.46
CA ILE A 35 1.94 -0.84 -5.51
C ILE A 35 0.84 0.04 -6.10
N PHE A 36 1.20 0.94 -7.02
CA PHE A 36 0.26 1.81 -7.73
C PHE A 36 -0.29 1.08 -8.97
N ARG A 37 0.58 0.42 -9.75
CA ARG A 37 0.20 -0.37 -10.93
C ARG A 37 -0.83 -1.46 -10.63
N THR A 38 -0.76 -2.07 -9.45
CA THR A 38 -1.69 -3.12 -9.00
C THR A 38 -2.96 -2.59 -8.34
N ASN A 39 -3.13 -1.27 -8.27
CA ASN A 39 -4.22 -0.61 -7.53
C ASN A 39 -4.29 -1.04 -6.05
N ALA A 40 -3.15 -1.39 -5.45
CA ALA A 40 -3.04 -1.73 -4.04
C ALA A 40 -3.01 -0.47 -3.15
N CYS A 41 -2.53 0.64 -3.70
CA CYS A 41 -2.66 1.98 -3.14
C CYS A 41 -3.14 2.92 -4.24
N ILE A 42 -4.06 3.82 -3.91
CA ILE A 42 -4.51 4.85 -4.85
C ILE A 42 -3.41 5.91 -4.92
N SER A 43 -2.87 6.16 -6.11
CA SER A 43 -2.10 7.38 -6.39
C SER A 43 -3.07 8.43 -6.92
N ALA A 44 -3.01 9.64 -6.36
CA ALA A 44 -3.91 10.73 -6.72
C ALA A 44 -3.16 12.06 -6.68
N ASP A 45 -3.62 13.00 -7.49
CA ASP A 45 -3.24 14.40 -7.35
C ASP A 45 -4.10 15.07 -6.26
N ILE A 46 -3.65 16.21 -5.75
CA ILE A 46 -4.33 16.89 -4.63
C ILE A 46 -5.75 17.32 -5.01
N GLU A 47 -5.98 17.64 -6.28
CA GLU A 47 -7.27 18.04 -6.84
C GLU A 47 -8.30 16.88 -6.81
N GLU A 48 -7.84 15.63 -6.84
CA GLU A 48 -8.70 14.45 -6.87
C GLU A 48 -9.04 13.92 -5.47
N LEU A 49 -8.33 14.39 -4.44
CA LEU A 49 -8.41 13.87 -3.07
C LEU A 49 -9.84 13.88 -2.54
N GLU A 50 -10.57 14.98 -2.70
CA GLU A 50 -11.94 15.11 -2.17
C GLU A 50 -12.89 14.10 -2.81
N GLN A 51 -12.83 13.96 -4.14
CA GLN A 51 -13.66 13.02 -4.88
C GLN A 51 -13.36 11.57 -4.46
N ILE A 52 -12.08 11.21 -4.38
CA ILE A 52 -11.65 9.85 -4.01
C ILE A 52 -12.04 9.54 -2.56
N LEU A 53 -11.82 10.49 -1.65
CA LEU A 53 -12.17 10.33 -0.24
C LEU A 53 -13.68 10.13 -0.07
N ASN A 54 -14.49 10.95 -0.73
CA ASN A 54 -15.95 10.80 -0.72
C ASN A 54 -16.36 9.42 -1.24
N LYS A 55 -15.75 8.96 -2.33
CA LYS A 55 -16.01 7.62 -2.89
C LYS A 55 -15.65 6.50 -1.91
N ILE A 56 -14.50 6.57 -1.24
CA ILE A 56 -14.12 5.59 -0.21
C ILE A 56 -15.12 5.56 0.96
N LEU A 57 -15.63 6.73 1.36
CA LEU A 57 -16.55 6.84 2.49
C LEU A 57 -17.97 6.37 2.15
N THR A 58 -18.40 6.52 0.90
CA THR A 58 -19.80 6.30 0.48
C THR A 58 -20.03 5.04 -0.34
N ASP A 59 -19.01 4.52 -1.02
CA ASP A 59 -19.09 3.32 -1.85
C ASP A 59 -18.32 2.16 -1.19
N ASP A 60 -19.08 1.29 -0.53
CA ASP A 60 -18.55 0.12 0.17
C ASP A 60 -17.88 -0.87 -0.78
N SER A 61 -18.41 -1.04 -2.00
CA SER A 61 -17.84 -1.95 -2.99
C SER A 61 -16.47 -1.45 -3.45
N TYR A 62 -16.37 -0.15 -3.74
CA TYR A 62 -15.12 0.49 -4.08
C TYR A 62 -14.10 0.39 -2.94
N ARG A 63 -14.51 0.71 -1.70
CA ARG A 63 -13.64 0.59 -0.52
C ARG A 63 -13.14 -0.83 -0.30
N ASN A 64 -14.03 -1.83 -0.39
CA ASN A 64 -13.66 -3.23 -0.19
C ASN A 64 -12.72 -3.74 -1.29
N ASN A 65 -12.89 -3.28 -2.54
CA ASN A 65 -11.99 -3.63 -3.63
C ASN A 65 -10.57 -3.11 -3.38
N ILE A 66 -10.42 -1.87 -2.91
CA ILE A 66 -9.10 -1.30 -2.55
C ILE A 66 -8.45 -2.09 -1.43
N ILE A 67 -9.21 -2.42 -0.37
CA ILE A 67 -8.71 -3.22 0.75
C ILE A 67 -8.24 -4.60 0.25
N LYS A 68 -9.01 -5.24 -0.63
CA LYS A 68 -8.66 -6.55 -1.21
C LYS A 68 -7.38 -6.50 -2.05
N ASN A 69 -7.21 -5.46 -2.85
CA ASN A 69 -5.99 -5.27 -3.64
C ASN A 69 -4.77 -5.04 -2.73
N GLY A 70 -4.93 -4.23 -1.68
CA GLY A 70 -3.90 -4.01 -0.67
C GLY A 70 -3.48 -5.30 0.06
N ASP A 71 -4.45 -6.12 0.45
CA ASP A 71 -4.20 -7.42 1.11
C ASP A 71 -3.45 -8.37 0.17
N SER A 72 -3.90 -8.45 -1.10
CA SER A 72 -3.27 -9.28 -2.13
C SER A 72 -1.83 -8.83 -2.43
N PHE A 73 -1.58 -7.52 -2.46
CA PHE A 73 -0.24 -6.97 -2.64
C PHE A 73 0.67 -7.29 -1.45
N VAL A 74 0.21 -7.08 -0.22
CA VAL A 74 0.99 -7.39 0.99
C VAL A 74 1.38 -8.86 1.03
N ASP A 75 0.47 -9.77 0.69
CA ASP A 75 0.71 -11.20 0.72
C ASP A 75 1.71 -11.63 -0.37
N GLY A 76 1.72 -10.97 -1.53
CA GLY A 76 2.73 -11.19 -2.58
C GLY A 76 4.08 -10.53 -2.30
N TYR A 77 4.07 -9.40 -1.59
CA TYR A 77 5.27 -8.58 -1.35
C TYR A 77 6.06 -8.99 -0.11
N LEU A 78 5.41 -9.42 0.97
CA LEU A 78 6.06 -9.75 2.25
C LEU A 78 6.21 -11.26 2.47
N SER A 79 7.30 -11.86 1.97
CA SER A 79 7.56 -13.31 2.06
C SER A 79 7.64 -13.86 3.49
N ASN A 80 8.06 -13.04 4.47
CA ASN A 80 8.31 -13.47 5.86
C ASN A 80 7.45 -12.71 6.88
N LYS A 81 6.21 -12.37 6.52
CA LYS A 81 5.26 -11.67 7.40
C LYS A 81 5.11 -12.41 8.75
N GLY A 82 5.46 -11.72 9.83
CA GLY A 82 5.42 -12.27 11.20
C GLY A 82 6.54 -13.27 11.57
N LYS A 83 7.49 -13.55 10.66
CA LYS A 83 8.59 -14.51 10.89
C LYS A 83 9.98 -13.95 10.52
N SER A 84 10.06 -12.71 10.03
CA SER A 84 11.28 -12.07 9.52
C SER A 84 12.51 -12.27 10.41
N THR A 85 12.42 -11.96 11.71
CA THR A 85 13.55 -12.12 12.64
C THR A 85 14.02 -13.57 12.75
N LYS A 86 13.10 -14.54 12.75
CA LYS A 86 13.45 -15.96 12.84
C LYS A 86 14.19 -16.43 11.59
N GLU A 87 13.71 -16.03 10.41
CA GLU A 87 14.33 -16.39 9.13
C GLU A 87 15.71 -15.75 8.97
N ILE A 88 15.86 -14.49 9.36
CA ILE A 88 17.17 -13.81 9.37
C ILE A 88 18.14 -14.52 10.32
N LEU A 89 17.70 -14.86 11.54
CA LEU A 89 18.55 -15.60 12.48
C LEU A 89 18.94 -16.98 11.95
N ALA A 90 18.02 -17.69 11.29
CA ALA A 90 18.28 -18.99 10.68
C ALA A 90 19.30 -18.91 9.54
N PHE A 91 19.26 -17.83 8.73
CA PHE A 91 20.26 -17.56 7.70
C PHE A 91 21.63 -17.27 8.32
N LEU A 92 21.71 -16.40 9.32
CA LEU A 92 22.97 -16.00 9.94
C LEU A 92 23.68 -17.15 10.66
N LYS A 93 22.94 -18.12 11.21
CA LYS A 93 23.51 -19.33 11.86
C LYS A 93 24.19 -20.31 10.89
N GLN A 94 24.06 -20.10 9.58
CA GLN A 94 24.69 -20.95 8.56
C GLN A 94 26.12 -20.48 8.21
N PHE A 95 26.56 -19.34 8.77
CA PHE A 95 27.93 -18.83 8.74
C PHE A 95 28.61 -19.05 10.08
#